data_AF-A0A846J2C1-F1
#
_entry.id   AF-A0A846J2C1-F1
#
_cell.length_a   1.000
_cell.length_b   1.000
_cell.length_c   1.000
_cell.angle_alpha   90.00
_cell.angle_beta   90.00
_cell.angle_gamma   90.00
#
_symmetry.space_group_name_H-M   'P 1'
#
loop_
_entity.id
_entity.type
_entity.pdbx_description
1 polymer ?
#
loop_
_entity_poly.entity_id
_entity_poly.type
_entity_poly.pdbx_seq_one_letter_code
_entity_poly.pdbx_strand_id
1 'polypeptide(L)'
;MLKILGSIIMILGGVALVILSFYNNHKEIMKIVNKDNNRFKKYLKHKKLLNLIVGFCFVILGMISTLNIYNDDLIWIMSLIILFFDRVIEFVINKKYKEIN
;
A
#
# COMPACT_ATOMS: atom_id res chain seq x y z
N MET A 1 -18.43 -19.10 4.71
CA MET A 1 -18.17 -18.73 3.31
C MET A 1 -17.72 -17.27 3.18
N LEU A 2 -18.48 -16.29 3.70
CA LEU A 2 -18.10 -14.86 3.71
C LEU A 2 -16.73 -14.56 4.37
N LYS A 3 -16.41 -15.25 5.47
CA LYS A 3 -15.13 -15.10 6.19
C LYS A 3 -13.92 -15.38 5.29
N ILE A 4 -13.91 -16.57 4.69
CA ILE A 4 -12.85 -17.02 3.77
C ILE A 4 -12.73 -16.07 2.57
N LEU A 5 -13.87 -15.58 2.06
CA LEU A 5 -13.88 -14.60 0.97
C LEU A 5 -13.17 -13.30 1.37
N GLY A 6 -13.43 -12.79 2.59
CA GLY A 6 -12.81 -11.58 3.12
C GLY A 6 -11.30 -11.72 3.30
N SER A 7 -10.84 -12.85 3.85
CA SER A 7 -9.40 -13.13 4.00
C SER A 7 -8.70 -13.21 2.64
N ILE A 8 -9.32 -13.85 1.64
CA ILE A 8 -8.78 -13.92 0.28
C ILE A 8 -8.68 -12.52 -0.34
N ILE A 9 -9.69 -11.66 -0.17
CA ILE A 9 -9.67 -10.28 -0.67
C ILE A 9 -8.53 -9.49 -0.02
N MET A 10 -8.30 -9.64 1.28
CA MET A 10 -7.17 -8.99 1.98
C MET A 10 -5.82 -9.46 1.43
N ILE A 11 -5.63 -10.76 1.23
CA ILE A 11 -4.39 -11.31 0.66
C ILE A 11 -4.18 -10.78 -0.76
N LEU A 12 -5.19 -10.89 -1.63
CA LEU A 12 -5.11 -10.43 -3.02
C LEU A 12 -4.84 -8.92 -3.09
N GLY A 13 -5.53 -8.12 -2.27
CA GLY A 13 -5.30 -6.68 -2.17
C GLY A 13 -3.88 -6.33 -1.73
N GLY A 14 -3.39 -7.04 -0.70
CA GLY A 14 -2.02 -6.88 -0.22
C GLY A 14 -0.97 -7.24 -1.28
N VAL A 15 -1.13 -8.37 -1.96
CA VAL A 15 -0.24 -8.82 -3.05
C VAL A 15 -0.28 -7.84 -4.23
N ALA A 16 -1.46 -7.35 -4.62
CA ALA A 16 -1.60 -6.38 -5.70
C ALA A 16 -0.87 -5.06 -5.38
N LEU A 17 -0.96 -4.57 -4.14
CA LEU A 17 -0.22 -3.38 -3.70
C LEU A 17 1.30 -3.58 -3.78
N VAL A 18 1.79 -4.76 -3.36
CA VAL A 18 3.21 -5.10 -3.48
C VAL A 18 3.65 -5.11 -4.95
N ILE A 19 2.92 -5.79 -5.83
CA ILE A 19 3.24 -5.84 -7.28
C ILE A 19 3.22 -4.42 -7.89
N LEU A 20 2.17 -3.64 -7.63
CA LEU A 20 2.03 -2.28 -8.13
C LEU A 20 3.16 -1.37 -7.65
N SER A 21 3.64 -1.55 -6.41
CA SER A 21 4.76 -0.78 -5.87
C SER A 21 6.07 -0.98 -6.65
N PHE A 22 6.28 -2.17 -7.23
CA PHE A 22 7.43 -2.45 -8.09
C PHE A 22 7.20 -1.98 -9.53
N TYR A 23 6.03 -2.29 -10.10
CA TYR A 23 5.72 -2.00 -11.50
C TYR A 23 5.61 -0.50 -11.81
N ASN A 24 4.83 0.25 -11.02
CA ASN A 24 4.66 1.69 -11.25
C ASN A 24 5.95 2.46 -11.02
N ASN A 25 6.74 2.07 -10.01
CA ASN A 25 8.00 2.72 -9.72
C ASN A 25 9.01 2.53 -10.88
N HIS A 26 9.05 1.36 -11.53
CA HIS A 26 9.92 1.15 -12.69
C HIS A 26 9.53 2.02 -13.89
N LYS A 27 8.24 2.05 -14.23
CA LYS A 27 7.73 2.81 -15.39
C LYS A 27 7.85 4.32 -15.19
N GLU A 28 7.65 4.81 -13.97
CA GLU A 28 7.78 6.23 -13.66
C GLU A 28 9.24 6.67 -13.51
N ILE A 29 10.13 5.84 -12.94
CA ILE A 29 11.57 6.13 -12.91
C ILE A 29 12.15 6.22 -14.33
N MET A 30 11.71 5.35 -15.25
CA MET A 30 12.18 5.39 -16.64
C MET A 30 11.80 6.68 -17.36
N LYS A 31 10.69 7.33 -16.97
CA LYS A 31 10.31 8.67 -17.48
C LYS A 31 11.14 9.82 -16.87
N ILE A 32 11.72 9.63 -15.68
CA ILE A 32 12.50 10.64 -14.96
C ILE A 32 13.93 10.76 -15.47
N VAL A 33 14.49 9.72 -16.09
CA VAL A 33 15.84 9.77 -16.68
C VAL A 33 16.00 10.96 -17.66
N ASN A 34 14.89 11.48 -18.21
CA ASN A 34 14.87 12.65 -19.09
C ASN A 34 14.62 14.02 -18.40
N LYS A 35 14.29 14.07 -17.10
CA LYS A 35 14.08 15.34 -16.36
C LYS A 35 14.62 15.21 -14.94
N ASP A 36 15.69 15.94 -14.66
CA ASP A 36 16.44 15.93 -13.40
C ASP A 36 15.61 16.48 -12.23
N ASN A 37 14.63 15.69 -11.75
CA ASN A 37 13.65 16.13 -10.76
C ASN A 37 13.77 15.31 -9.47
N ASN A 38 14.82 15.62 -8.70
CA ASN A 38 15.18 14.93 -7.46
C ASN A 38 14.03 14.90 -6.42
N ARG A 39 13.13 15.90 -6.44
CA ARG A 39 11.93 15.97 -5.58
C ARG A 39 10.89 14.91 -5.96
N PHE A 40 10.68 14.68 -7.26
CA PHE A 40 9.76 13.66 -7.76
C PHE A 40 10.31 12.23 -7.53
N LYS A 41 11.64 12.03 -7.65
CA LYS A 41 12.28 10.76 -7.27
C LYS A 41 12.06 10.43 -5.78
N LYS A 42 12.16 11.43 -4.89
CA LYS A 42 11.84 11.27 -3.47
C LYS A 42 10.36 10.93 -3.25
N TYR A 43 9.44 11.61 -3.94
CA TYR A 43 8.01 11.30 -3.89
C TYR A 43 7.72 9.83 -4.23
N LEU A 44 8.22 9.35 -5.36
CA LEU A 44 8.01 7.96 -5.80
C LEU A 44 8.58 6.96 -4.80
N LYS A 45 9.76 7.24 -4.24
CA LYS A 45 10.35 6.38 -3.21
C LYS A 45 9.46 6.26 -1.97
N HIS A 46 8.90 7.37 -1.49
CA HIS A 46 8.01 7.35 -0.32
C HIS A 46 6.68 6.65 -0.64
N LYS A 47 6.12 6.90 -1.82
CA LYS A 47 4.88 6.24 -2.26
C LYS A 47 5.06 4.73 -2.41
N LYS A 48 6.18 4.30 -3.00
CA LYS A 48 6.55 2.88 -3.09
C LYS A 48 6.66 2.24 -1.70
N LEU A 49 7.36 2.91 -0.78
CA LEU A 49 7.56 2.40 0.57
C LEU A 49 6.22 2.25 1.31
N LEU A 50 5.33 3.24 1.20
CA LEU A 50 4.00 3.20 1.79
C LEU A 50 3.19 2.01 1.24
N ASN A 51 3.11 1.88 -0.08
CA ASN A 51 2.38 0.78 -0.73
C ASN A 51 2.94 -0.61 -0.32
N LEU A 52 4.26 -0.74 -0.17
CA LEU A 52 4.88 -1.97 0.31
C LEU A 52 4.45 -2.28 1.74
N ILE A 53 4.57 -1.32 2.65
CA ILE A 53 4.22 -1.51 4.07
C ILE A 53 2.75 -1.91 4.19
N VAL A 54 1.85 -1.15 3.57
CA VAL A 54 0.40 -1.41 3.61
C VAL A 54 0.08 -2.76 2.96
N GLY A 55 0.70 -3.06 1.81
CA GLY A 55 0.54 -4.34 1.13
C GLY A 55 0.95 -5.53 2.00
N PHE A 56 2.11 -5.46 2.66
CA PHE A 56 2.56 -6.50 3.59
C PHE A 56 1.63 -6.64 4.79
N CYS A 57 1.16 -5.54 5.38
CA CYS A 57 0.20 -5.60 6.48
C CYS A 57 -1.08 -6.35 6.08
N PHE A 58 -1.62 -6.09 4.88
CA PHE A 58 -2.80 -6.79 4.38
C PHE A 58 -2.57 -8.28 4.11
N VAL A 59 -1.40 -8.65 3.57
CA VAL A 59 -1.05 -10.07 3.39
C VAL A 59 -0.98 -10.78 4.74
N ILE A 60 -0.32 -10.18 5.73
CA ILE A 60 -0.19 -10.76 7.08
C ILE A 60 -1.57 -10.89 7.73
N LEU A 61 -2.40 -9.85 7.71
CA LEU A 61 -3.75 -9.89 8.29
C LEU A 61 -4.64 -10.92 7.58
N GLY A 62 -4.55 -11.01 6.26
CA GLY A 62 -5.25 -12.01 5.47
C GLY A 62 -4.81 -13.44 5.82
N MET A 63 -3.51 -13.68 6.01
CA MET A 63 -2.99 -14.97 6.48
C MET A 63 -3.48 -15.31 7.90
N ILE A 64 -3.40 -14.35 8.84
CA ILE A 64 -3.85 -14.52 10.23
C ILE A 64 -5.34 -14.87 10.28
N SER A 65 -6.16 -14.18 9.48
CA SER A 65 -7.60 -14.46 9.35
C SER A 65 -7.86 -15.84 8.73
N THR A 66 -7.10 -16.24 7.71
CA THR A 66 -7.23 -17.57 7.08
C THR A 66 -6.88 -18.70 8.06
N LEU A 67 -5.87 -18.50 8.89
CA LEU A 67 -5.44 -19.46 9.93
C LEU A 67 -6.34 -19.42 11.17
N ASN A 68 -7.33 -18.52 11.22
CA ASN A 68 -8.27 -18.33 12.33
C ASN A 68 -7.55 -18.18 13.69
N ILE A 69 -6.39 -17.50 13.69
CA ILE A 69 -5.54 -17.32 14.90
C ILE A 69 -6.11 -16.24 15.82
N TYR A 70 -6.79 -15.24 15.26
CA TYR A 70 -7.34 -14.09 15.97
C TYR A 70 -8.82 -13.86 15.61
N ASN A 71 -9.51 -13.05 16.42
CA ASN A 71 -10.88 -12.63 16.14
C ASN A 71 -10.93 -11.80 14.85
N ASP A 72 -11.70 -12.28 13.87
CA ASP A 72 -11.92 -11.63 12.58
C ASP A 72 -12.39 -10.17 12.72
N ASP A 73 -13.26 -9.85 13.68
CA ASP A 73 -13.77 -8.49 13.86
C ASP A 73 -12.63 -7.51 14.21
N LEU A 74 -11.66 -7.96 15.01
CA LEU A 74 -10.47 -7.18 15.32
C LEU A 74 -9.57 -7.03 14.10
N ILE A 75 -9.46 -8.07 13.26
CA ILE A 75 -8.69 -8.01 12.00
C ILE A 75 -9.32 -6.99 11.04
N TRP A 76 -10.65 -6.95 10.95
CA TRP A 76 -11.37 -5.95 10.16
C TRP A 76 -11.16 -4.53 10.69
N ILE A 77 -11.24 -4.32 12.00
CA ILE A 77 -10.97 -3.03 12.63
C ILE A 77 -9.53 -2.58 12.34
N MET A 78 -8.55 -3.46 12.50
CA MET A 78 -7.15 -3.17 12.19
C MET A 78 -6.95 -2.81 10.71
N SER A 79 -7.63 -3.52 9.82
CA SER A 79 -7.59 -3.24 8.38
C SER A 79 -8.10 -1.84 8.05
N LEU A 80 -9.20 -1.41 8.69
CA LEU A 80 -9.75 -0.07 8.54
C LEU A 80 -8.79 1.01 9.07
N ILE A 81 -8.16 0.76 10.22
CA ILE A 81 -7.16 1.66 10.80
C ILE A 81 -5.98 1.83 9.84
N ILE A 82 -5.47 0.72 9.28
CA ILE A 82 -4.37 0.75 8.30
C ILE A 82 -4.76 1.58 7.07
N LEU A 83 -5.98 1.39 6.53
CA LEU A 83 -6.46 2.18 5.39
C LEU A 83 -6.57 3.66 5.72
N PHE A 84 -7.03 3.99 6.91
CA PHE A 84 -7.11 5.38 7.35
C PHE A 84 -5.72 6.02 7.39
N PHE A 85 -4.75 5.36 8.02
CA PHE A 85 -3.37 5.85 8.06
C PHE A 85 -2.73 5.93 6.68
N ASP A 86 -2.97 4.96 5.81
CA ASP A 86 -2.51 4.99 4.42
C ASP A 86 -2.97 6.27 3.71
N ARG A 87 -4.25 6.62 3.81
CA ARG A 87 -4.79 7.85 3.23
C ARG A 87 -4.21 9.12 3.83
N VAL A 88 -4.02 9.15 5.15
CA VAL A 88 -3.42 10.31 5.83
C VAL A 88 -1.98 10.50 5.38
N ILE A 89 -1.19 9.43 5.33
CA ILE A 89 0.22 9.49 4.91
C ILE A 89 0.31 9.84 3.42
N GLU A 90 -0.54 9.26 2.56
CA GLU A 90 -0.60 9.60 1.14
C GLU A 90 -0.91 11.10 0.95
N PHE A 91 -1.85 11.66 1.71
CA PHE A 91 -2.17 13.08 1.68
C PHE A 91 -0.96 13.95 2.07
N VAL A 92 -0.22 13.58 3.13
CA VAL A 92 0.99 14.30 3.57
C VAL A 92 2.09 14.23 2.50
N ILE A 93 2.32 13.05 1.91
CA ILE A 93 3.30 12.86 0.83
C ILE A 93 2.91 13.72 -0.39
N ASN A 94 1.65 13.70 -0.79
CA ASN A 94 1.14 14.52 -1.89
C ASN A 94 1.33 16.01 -1.61
N LYS A 95 0.94 16.49 -0.43
CA LYS A 95 1.13 17.91 -0.05
C LYS A 95 2.60 18.33 -0.09
N LYS A 96 3.52 17.47 0.35
CA LYS A 96 4.95 17.80 0.47
C LYS A 96 5.71 17.79 -0.86
N TYR A 97 5.31 16.92 -1.79
CA TYR A 97 6.09 16.66 -3.00
C TYR A 97 5.34 16.80 -4.33
N LYS A 98 4.00 16.91 -4.33
CA LYS A 98 3.16 17.03 -5.53
C LYS A 98 2.88 18.49 -5.92
N GLU A 99 3.63 19.47 -5.38
CA GLU A 99 3.73 20.81 -5.98
C GLU A 99 4.53 20.75 -7.30
N ILE A 100 4.04 19.96 -8.24
CA ILE A 100 4.43 19.97 -9.63
C ILE A 100 3.14 20.31 -10.36
N ASN A 101 2.85 21.60 -10.40
CA ASN A 101 2.04 22.19 -11.46
C ASN A 101 2.97 23.14 -12.22
#